data_AF-A0A6V7PQG2-F1
#
_entry.id   AF-A0A6V7PQG2-F1
#
_cell.length_a   1.000
_cell.length_b   1.000
_cell.length_c   1.000
_cell.angle_alpha   90.00
_cell.angle_beta   90.00
_cell.angle_gamma   90.00
#
_symmetry.space_group_name_H-M   'P 1'
#
loop_
_entity.id
_entity.type
_entity.pdbx_description
1 polymer ?
#
loop_
_entity_poly.entity_id
_entity_poly.type
_entity_poly.pdbx_seq_one_letter_code
_entity_poly.pdbx_strand_id
1 'polypeptide(L)'
;MTYAEYRSHFSIWALMKAPLLIGCDVRNMTAETLEILSNKEVIAVNQDPLGVQGRKVLAEGNGGCGQVWSGPLSKGRMVITLWNRCSEAVTISVTLDILGLDTATLFGERFMEA
;
A
#
# COMPACT_ATOMS: atom_id res chain seq x y z
N MET A 1 15.10 9.76 -4.53
CA MET A 1 14.07 9.34 -3.56
C MET A 1 14.76 8.67 -2.41
N THR A 2 14.31 8.92 -1.19
CA THR A 2 14.74 8.19 0.01
C THR A 2 14.21 6.76 -0.02
N TYR A 3 14.73 5.89 0.84
CA TYR A 3 14.22 4.53 1.00
C TYR A 3 12.70 4.51 1.27
N ALA A 4 12.24 5.35 2.20
CA ALA A 4 10.82 5.46 2.55
C ALA A 4 9.96 5.95 1.38
N GLU A 5 10.47 6.87 0.56
CA GLU A 5 9.78 7.33 -0.65
C GLU A 5 9.68 6.22 -1.70
N TYR A 6 10.74 5.44 -1.94
CA TYR A 6 10.70 4.30 -2.87
C TYR A 6 9.74 3.22 -2.41
N ARG A 7 9.77 2.88 -1.13
CA ARG A 7 8.84 1.93 -0.49
C ARG A 7 7.39 2.36 -0.65
N SER A 8 7.11 3.64 -0.37
CA SER A 8 5.77 4.22 -0.51
C SER A 8 5.31 4.22 -1.98
N HIS A 9 6.20 4.60 -2.90
CA HIS A 9 5.91 4.61 -4.33
C HIS A 9 5.55 3.21 -4.84
N PHE A 10 6.39 2.21 -4.56
CA PHE A 10 6.14 0.83 -4.99
C PHE A 10 4.83 0.28 -4.42
N SER A 11 4.56 0.53 -3.13
CA SER A 11 3.33 0.08 -2.45
C SER A 11 2.06 0.65 -3.08
N ILE A 12 2.05 1.96 -3.38
CA ILE A 12 0.89 2.61 -3.99
C ILE A 12 0.73 2.19 -5.45
N TRP A 13 1.83 2.04 -6.21
CA TRP A 13 1.78 1.53 -7.58
C TRP A 13 1.20 0.11 -7.63
N ALA A 14 1.63 -0.73 -6.68
CA ALA A 14 1.12 -2.09 -6.51
C ALA A 14 -0.37 -2.12 -6.18
N LEU A 15 -0.81 -1.34 -5.18
CA LEU A 15 -2.21 -1.20 -4.79
C LEU A 15 -3.08 -0.70 -5.94
N MET A 16 -2.55 0.21 -6.76
CA MET A 16 -3.26 0.76 -7.92
C MET A 16 -3.36 -0.22 -9.10
N LYS A 17 -2.82 -1.44 -8.99
CA LYS A 17 -2.75 -2.44 -10.08
C LYS A 17 -2.03 -1.90 -11.32
N ALA A 18 -1.14 -0.94 -11.14
CA ALA A 18 -0.36 -0.40 -12.23
C ALA A 18 0.73 -1.42 -12.66
N PRO A 19 1.19 -1.38 -13.92
CA PRO A 19 2.29 -2.22 -14.36
C PRO A 19 3.57 -1.99 -13.53
N LEU A 20 4.15 -3.06 -12.98
CA LEU A 20 5.42 -3.01 -12.24
C LEU A 20 6.60 -3.17 -13.21
N LEU A 21 6.95 -2.09 -13.91
CA LEU A 21 8.08 -2.05 -14.85
C LEU A 21 9.33 -1.50 -14.16
N ILE A 22 10.42 -2.27 -14.15
CA ILE A 22 11.69 -1.85 -13.54
C ILE A 22 12.41 -0.89 -14.49
N GLY A 23 12.61 0.34 -14.03
CA GLY A 23 13.27 1.40 -14.81
C GLY A 23 14.75 1.67 -14.46
N CYS A 24 15.32 0.99 -13.46
CA CYS A 24 16.71 1.18 -13.03
C CYS A 24 17.67 0.15 -13.67
N ASP A 25 18.99 0.42 -13.63
CA ASP A 25 20.00 -0.56 -14.06
C ASP A 25 20.07 -1.70 -13.06
N VAL A 26 19.49 -2.85 -13.42
CA VAL A 26 19.41 -4.03 -12.56
C VAL A 26 20.78 -4.64 -12.22
N ARG A 27 21.84 -4.30 -12.97
CA ARG A 27 23.20 -4.77 -12.70
C ARG A 27 23.88 -3.98 -11.59
N ASN A 28 23.35 -2.80 -11.27
CA ASN A 28 23.91 -1.85 -10.31
C ASN A 28 22.83 -1.28 -9.38
N MET A 29 21.92 -2.14 -8.91
CA MET A 29 20.93 -1.74 -7.90
C MET A 29 21.47 -1.95 -6.48
N THR A 30 21.01 -1.12 -5.55
CA THR A 30 21.36 -1.30 -4.13
C THR A 30 20.55 -2.45 -3.51
N ALA A 31 21.02 -2.97 -2.37
CA ALA A 31 20.30 -4.04 -1.65
C ALA A 31 18.90 -3.58 -1.21
N GLU A 32 18.76 -2.33 -0.77
CA GLU A 32 17.48 -1.74 -0.37
C GLU A 32 16.51 -1.62 -1.55
N THR A 33 17.03 -1.30 -2.75
CA THR A 33 16.21 -1.25 -3.97
C THR A 33 15.73 -2.65 -4.34
N LEU A 34 16.62 -3.65 -4.26
CA LEU A 34 16.27 -5.05 -4.52
C LEU A 34 15.22 -5.56 -3.53
N GLU A 35 15.36 -5.24 -2.25
CA GLU A 35 14.42 -5.60 -1.20
C GLU A 35 13.00 -5.10 -1.54
N ILE A 36 12.86 -3.81 -1.88
CA ILE A 36 11.57 -3.23 -2.28
C ILE A 36 11.02 -3.93 -3.52
N LEU A 37 11.82 -4.03 -4.59
CA LEU A 37 11.37 -4.57 -5.87
C LEU A 37 11.07 -6.08 -5.84
N SER A 38 11.61 -6.80 -4.86
CA SER A 38 11.41 -8.25 -4.70
C SER A 38 10.41 -8.62 -3.60
N ASN A 39 9.75 -7.64 -2.98
CA ASN A 39 8.78 -7.86 -1.92
C ASN A 39 7.57 -8.65 -2.43
N LYS A 40 7.52 -9.94 -2.10
CA LYS A 40 6.50 -10.88 -2.58
C LYS A 40 5.09 -10.53 -2.11
N GLU A 41 4.95 -9.88 -0.95
CA GLU A 41 3.64 -9.55 -0.41
C GLU A 41 3.02 -8.38 -1.17
N VAL A 42 3.81 -7.33 -1.42
CA VAL A 42 3.40 -6.18 -2.23
C VAL A 42 3.15 -6.60 -3.69
N ILE A 43 4.00 -7.46 -4.25
CA ILE A 43 3.78 -8.03 -5.59
C ILE A 43 2.49 -8.86 -5.61
N ALA A 44 2.21 -9.66 -4.59
CA ALA A 44 0.98 -10.45 -4.51
C ALA A 44 -0.27 -9.56 -4.41
N VAL A 45 -0.18 -8.39 -3.76
CA VAL A 45 -1.24 -7.38 -3.84
C VAL A 45 -1.41 -6.93 -5.29
N ASN A 46 -0.35 -6.54 -6.00
CA ASN A 46 -0.47 -6.08 -7.39
C ASN A 46 -1.04 -7.16 -8.33
N GLN A 47 -0.56 -8.40 -8.19
CA GLN A 47 -0.90 -9.55 -9.04
C GLN A 47 -2.15 -10.32 -8.58
N ASP A 48 -2.89 -9.81 -7.60
CA ASP A 48 -4.11 -10.46 -7.14
C ASP A 48 -5.13 -10.57 -8.30
N PRO A 49 -5.70 -11.77 -8.55
CA PRO A 49 -6.48 -12.05 -9.75
C PRO A 49 -7.82 -11.30 -9.81
N LEU A 50 -8.27 -10.69 -8.71
CA LEU A 50 -9.45 -9.82 -8.76
C LEU A 50 -9.18 -8.56 -9.60
N GLY A 51 -7.92 -8.10 -9.69
CA GLY A 51 -7.52 -7.01 -10.58
C GLY A 51 -8.15 -5.65 -10.25
N VAL A 52 -8.81 -5.50 -9.11
CA VAL A 52 -9.49 -4.26 -8.73
C VAL A 52 -8.50 -3.26 -8.14
N GLN A 53 -8.44 -2.07 -8.73
CA GLN A 53 -7.63 -0.95 -8.27
C GLN A 53 -8.06 -0.48 -6.87
N GLY A 54 -7.08 -0.30 -5.97
CA GLY A 54 -7.32 0.35 -4.68
C GLY A 54 -7.59 1.84 -4.83
N ARG A 55 -8.38 2.39 -3.91
CA ARG A 55 -8.83 3.78 -3.90
C ARG A 55 -8.50 4.45 -2.57
N LYS A 56 -8.36 5.77 -2.60
CA LYS A 56 -8.28 6.58 -1.40
C LYS A 56 -9.64 6.58 -0.70
N VAL A 57 -9.66 6.21 0.58
CA VAL A 57 -10.88 6.18 1.40
C VAL A 57 -10.89 7.28 2.46
N LEU A 58 -9.71 7.75 2.89
CA LEU A 58 -9.57 8.84 3.84
C LEU A 58 -8.40 9.75 3.44
N ALA A 59 -8.55 11.04 3.70
CA ALA A 59 -7.47 12.02 3.66
C ALA A 59 -7.63 12.99 4.83
N GLU A 60 -6.58 13.14 5.62
CA GLU A 60 -6.57 13.95 6.84
C GLU A 60 -5.27 14.77 6.96
N GLY A 61 -5.25 15.71 7.91
CA GLY A 61 -4.16 16.67 8.07
C GLY A 61 -4.16 17.79 7.02
N ASN A 62 -3.21 18.71 7.16
CA ASN A 62 -3.12 19.87 6.26
C ASN A 62 -2.89 19.42 4.81
N GLY A 63 -3.74 19.86 3.89
CA GLY A 63 -3.68 19.45 2.49
C GLY A 63 -3.96 17.96 2.22
N GLY A 64 -4.51 17.22 3.20
CA GLY A 64 -4.79 15.78 3.04
C GLY A 64 -3.52 14.93 2.90
N CYS A 65 -2.46 15.30 3.64
CA CYS A 65 -1.16 14.65 3.57
C CYS A 65 -1.15 13.26 4.25
N GLY A 66 -1.96 13.04 5.29
CA GLY A 66 -2.20 11.70 5.83
C GLY A 66 -3.29 11.03 5.01
N GLN A 67 -3.02 9.85 4.43
CA GLN A 67 -3.98 9.19 3.53
C GLN A 67 -4.17 7.73 3.92
N VAL A 68 -5.40 7.26 3.75
CA VAL A 68 -5.72 5.83 3.81
C VAL A 68 -6.24 5.41 2.46
N TRP A 69 -5.62 4.36 1.92
CA TRP A 69 -6.05 3.73 0.69
C TRP A 69 -6.47 2.29 0.97
N SER A 70 -7.48 1.80 0.27
CA SER A 70 -7.90 0.41 0.38
C SER A 70 -8.47 -0.14 -0.92
N GLY A 71 -8.44 -1.46 -1.04
CA GLY A 71 -9.02 -2.16 -2.18
C GLY A 71 -9.35 -3.61 -1.84
N PRO A 72 -10.41 -4.17 -2.45
CA PRO A 72 -10.71 -5.58 -2.31
C PRO A 72 -9.65 -6.43 -3.02
N LEU A 73 -9.39 -7.61 -2.47
CA LEU A 73 -8.57 -8.66 -3.05
C LEU A 73 -9.40 -9.94 -3.20
N SER A 74 -8.89 -10.88 -3.98
CA SER A 74 -9.48 -12.21 -4.12
C SER A 74 -9.64 -12.91 -2.75
N LYS A 75 -10.63 -13.81 -2.69
CA LYS A 75 -11.01 -14.58 -1.49
C LYS A 75 -11.55 -13.72 -0.34
N GLY A 76 -12.22 -12.61 -0.65
CA GLY A 76 -12.85 -11.75 0.36
C GLY A 76 -11.85 -11.01 1.26
N ARG A 77 -10.58 -10.91 0.84
CA ARG A 77 -9.55 -10.15 1.56
C ARG A 77 -9.63 -8.67 1.18
N MET A 78 -9.02 -7.82 2.00
CA MET A 78 -8.85 -6.41 1.72
C MET A 78 -7.39 -6.02 1.98
N VAL A 79 -6.86 -5.11 1.16
CA VAL A 79 -5.59 -4.44 1.42
C VAL A 79 -5.87 -3.02 1.89
N ILE A 80 -5.10 -2.57 2.87
CA ILE A 80 -5.17 -1.22 3.45
C ILE A 80 -3.74 -0.66 3.46
N THR A 81 -3.59 0.60 3.08
CA THR A 81 -2.31 1.31 3.10
C THR A 81 -2.48 2.63 3.84
N LEU A 82 -1.71 2.79 4.93
CA LEU A 82 -1.59 4.05 5.66
C LEU A 82 -0.40 4.80 5.06
N TRP A 83 -0.68 5.90 4.35
CA TRP A 83 0.33 6.63 3.60
C TRP A 83 0.52 8.03 4.17
N ASN A 84 1.65 8.23 4.83
CA ASN A 84 2.08 9.55 5.28
C ASN A 84 2.81 10.29 4.17
N ARG A 85 2.20 11.36 3.64
CA ARG A 85 2.82 12.31 2.69
C ARG A 85 3.14 13.66 3.32
N CYS A 86 2.97 13.78 4.64
CA CYS A 86 3.31 14.99 5.37
C CYS A 86 4.83 15.14 5.48
N SER A 87 5.31 16.35 5.76
CA SER A 87 6.74 16.62 6.01
C SER A 87 7.23 16.08 7.36
N GLU A 88 6.31 15.65 8.22
CA GLU A 88 6.56 15.20 9.58
C GLU A 88 5.88 13.86 9.85
N ALA A 89 6.32 13.17 10.91
CA ALA A 89 5.66 11.96 11.36
C ALA A 89 4.27 12.29 11.92
N VAL A 90 3.25 11.59 11.43
CA VAL A 90 1.87 11.74 11.88
C VAL A 90 1.26 10.37 12.17
N THR A 91 0.38 10.30 13.16
CA THR A 91 -0.45 9.13 13.42
C THR A 91 -1.63 9.15 12.46
N ILE A 92 -1.78 8.09 11.66
CA ILE A 92 -2.92 7.90 10.76
C ILE A 92 -3.77 6.77 11.33
N SER A 93 -5.06 7.01 11.50
CA SER A 93 -6.01 6.02 12.02
C SER A 93 -7.12 5.76 11.02
N VAL A 94 -7.64 4.53 10.99
CA VAL A 94 -8.82 4.17 10.21
C VAL A 94 -9.71 3.24 11.03
N THR A 95 -11.02 3.42 10.89
CA THR A 95 -12.02 2.57 11.52
C THR A 95 -12.63 1.61 10.49
N LEU A 96 -13.15 0.48 10.97
CA LEU A 96 -13.70 -0.56 10.09
C LEU A 96 -14.92 -0.09 9.28
N ASP A 97 -15.72 0.83 9.82
CA ASP A 97 -16.87 1.42 9.13
C ASP A 97 -16.46 2.21 7.89
N ILE A 98 -15.37 2.97 7.94
CA ILE A 98 -14.83 3.71 6.78
C ILE A 98 -14.39 2.74 5.67
N LEU A 99 -13.94 1.55 6.07
CA LEU A 99 -13.54 0.48 5.15
C LEU A 99 -14.74 -0.32 4.62
N GLY A 100 -15.96 -0.04 5.10
CA GLY A 100 -17.16 -0.81 4.77
C GLY A 100 -17.17 -2.21 5.39
N LEU A 101 -16.45 -2.41 6.48
CA LEU A 101 -16.37 -3.67 7.21
C LEU A 101 -17.26 -3.61 8.46
N ASP A 102 -18.01 -4.69 8.68
CA ASP A 102 -18.85 -4.84 9.86
C ASP A 102 -18.00 -5.18 11.09
N THR A 103 -18.19 -4.44 12.19
CA THR A 103 -17.48 -4.62 13.45
C THR A 103 -17.83 -5.94 14.13
N ALA A 104 -18.93 -6.59 13.77
CA ALA A 104 -19.30 -7.92 14.26
C ALA A 104 -18.55 -9.07 13.56
N THR A 105 -17.84 -8.79 12.47
CA THR A 105 -17.11 -9.82 11.71
C THR A 105 -15.71 -10.03 12.30
N LEU A 106 -15.34 -11.30 12.53
CA LEU A 106 -13.97 -11.66 12.90
C LEU A 106 -13.06 -11.59 11.67
N PHE A 107 -11.99 -10.81 11.74
CA PHE A 107 -10.98 -10.71 10.70
C PHE A 107 -9.64 -11.24 11.19
N GLY A 108 -8.91 -11.92 10.31
CA GLY A 108 -7.48 -12.13 10.48
C GLY A 108 -6.73 -10.94 9.91
N GLU A 109 -5.88 -10.30 10.70
CA GLU A 109 -5.01 -9.23 10.24
C GLU A 109 -3.59 -9.72 10.00
N ARG A 110 -2.93 -9.15 9.00
CA ARG A 110 -1.52 -9.39 8.72
C ARG A 110 -0.88 -8.08 8.30
N PHE A 111 0.07 -7.63 9.10
CA PHE A 111 0.91 -6.50 8.75
C PHE A 111 1.94 -6.97 7.72
N MET A 112 1.98 -6.27 6.58
CA MET A 112 3.01 -6.45 5.56
C MET A 112 4.03 -5.34 5.76
N GLU A 113 5.29 -5.69 5.94
CA GLU A 113 6.36 -4.72 5.78
C GLU A 113 6.60 -4.57 4.27
N ALA A 114 6.16 -3.42 3.74
CA ALA A 114 6.46 -3.04 2.36
C ALA A 114 7.97 -2.90 2.10
#